data_AF-A0A0G3ILL8-F1
#
_entry.id   AF-A0A0G3ILL8-F1
#
_cell.length_a   1.000
_cell.length_b   1.000
_cell.length_c   1.000
_cell.angle_alpha   90.00
_cell.angle_beta   90.00
_cell.angle_gamma   90.00
#
_symmetry.space_group_name_H-M   'P 1'
#
loop_
_entity.id
_entity.type
_entity.pdbx_description
1 polymer ?
#
loop_
_entity_poly.entity_id
_entity_poly.type
_entity_poly.pdbx_seq_one_letter_code
_entity_poly.pdbx_strand_id
1 'polypeptide(L)'
;MSATTVTRSQTFLRASAWAFLFGWGIHVVDHLRRGMAASPTFIMAGGTVQGLIVVVAITLALRGHPRAPALAIFAGVASALVFTYAHLLPSLWPSYQDSYITGPRINVTWFSWVTALAEIGTGLLFAYAGFRARTVSR
;
A
#
# COMPACT_ATOMS: atom_id res chain seq x y z
N MET A 1 25.93 12.08 12.66
CA MET A 1 24.53 12.61 12.71
C MET A 1 24.11 12.76 14.17
N SER A 2 23.19 13.68 14.49
CA SER A 2 22.69 13.84 15.87
C SER A 2 21.62 12.78 16.22
N ALA A 3 21.55 12.40 17.49
CA ALA A 3 20.53 11.46 18.00
C ALA A 3 19.10 11.92 17.71
N THR A 4 18.86 13.24 17.68
CA THR A 4 17.58 13.87 17.31
C THR A 4 17.14 13.55 15.87
N THR A 5 18.08 13.45 14.93
CA THR A 5 17.77 13.16 13.52
C THR A 5 17.36 11.70 13.33
N VAL A 6 18.04 10.77 14.02
CA VAL A 6 17.71 9.34 14.03
C VAL A 6 16.32 9.10 14.63
N THR A 7 16.02 9.74 15.77
CA THR A 7 14.71 9.62 16.42
C THR A 7 13.58 10.21 15.57
N ARG A 8 13.78 11.37 14.93
CA ARG A 8 12.77 11.94 14.01
C ARG A 8 12.49 11.03 12.82
N SER A 9 13.51 10.43 12.20
CA SER A 9 13.30 9.54 11.04
C SER A 9 12.57 8.24 11.43
N GLN A 10 12.86 7.69 12.61
CA GLN A 10 12.14 6.54 13.15
C GLN A 10 10.67 6.87 13.47
N THR A 11 10.41 8.01 14.10
CA THR A 11 9.03 8.46 14.38
C THR A 11 8.24 8.66 13.09
N PHE A 12 8.86 9.25 12.06
CA PHE A 12 8.23 9.42 10.76
C PHE A 12 7.95 8.09 10.06
N LEU A 13 8.86 7.12 10.14
CA LEU A 13 8.64 5.76 9.63
C LEU A 13 7.46 5.07 10.31
N ARG A 14 7.32 5.21 11.63
CA ARG A 14 6.19 4.64 12.38
C ARG A 14 4.86 5.32 12.06
N ALA A 15 4.86 6.65 11.95
CA ALA A 15 3.66 7.41 11.61
C ALA A 15 3.17 7.06 10.19
N SER A 16 4.07 6.96 9.22
CA SER A 16 3.73 6.54 7.86
C SER A 16 3.31 5.07 7.78
N ALA A 17 3.84 4.18 8.63
CA ALA A 17 3.36 2.81 8.75
C ALA A 17 1.89 2.74 9.18
N TRP A 18 1.49 3.56 10.17
CA TRP A 18 0.08 3.68 10.56
C TRP A 18 -0.78 4.25 9.44
N ALA A 19 -0.32 5.32 8.77
CA ALA A 19 -1.04 5.88 7.64
C ALA A 19 -1.27 4.85 6.53
N PHE A 20 -0.25 4.03 6.22
CA PHE A 20 -0.37 2.97 5.22
C PHE A 20 -1.29 1.84 5.68
N LEU A 21 -1.26 1.47 6.96
CA LEU A 21 -2.22 0.51 7.53
C LEU A 21 -3.66 0.96 7.30
N PHE A 22 -3.94 2.24 7.59
CA PHE A 22 -5.28 2.79 7.40
C PHE A 22 -5.64 2.87 5.92
N GLY A 23 -4.75 3.38 5.05
CA GLY A 23 -4.99 3.49 3.62
C GLY A 23 -5.28 2.14 2.94
N TRP A 24 -4.48 1.12 3.23
CA TRP A 24 -4.73 -0.25 2.78
C TRP A 24 -5.99 -0.84 3.42
N GLY A 25 -6.16 -0.67 4.74
CA GLY A 25 -7.30 -1.24 5.47
C GLY A 25 -8.65 -0.73 4.95
N ILE A 26 -8.77 0.57 4.66
CA ILE A 26 -10.01 1.12 4.09
C ILE A 26 -10.25 0.63 2.66
N HIS A 27 -9.20 0.29 1.92
CA HIS A 27 -9.35 -0.30 0.59
C HIS A 27 -9.84 -1.75 0.68
N VAL A 28 -9.34 -2.54 1.63
CA VAL A 28 -9.91 -3.87 1.91
C VAL A 28 -11.40 -3.77 2.24
N VAL A 29 -11.81 -2.75 3.01
CA VAL A 29 -13.22 -2.49 3.30
C VAL A 29 -14.02 -2.14 2.03
N ASP A 30 -13.44 -1.40 1.08
CA ASP A 30 -14.10 -1.15 -0.21
C ASP A 30 -14.32 -2.44 -1.01
N HIS A 31 -13.38 -3.39 -1.02
CA HIS A 31 -13.59 -4.70 -1.66
C HIS A 31 -14.73 -5.49 -0.99
N LEU A 32 -14.82 -5.46 0.34
CA LEU A 32 -15.93 -6.07 1.06
C LEU A 32 -17.27 -5.39 0.69
N ARG A 33 -17.29 -4.06 0.62
CA ARG A 33 -18.47 -3.27 0.21
C ARG A 33 -18.90 -3.55 -1.22
N ARG A 34 -17.95 -3.64 -2.16
CA ARG A 34 -18.21 -3.94 -3.58
C ARG A 34 -18.70 -5.38 -3.79
N GLY A 35 -18.37 -6.26 -2.84
CA GLY A 35 -18.50 -7.70 -2.93
C GLY A 35 -17.21 -8.32 -3.45
N MET A 36 -16.69 -9.35 -2.78
CA MET A 36 -15.38 -9.95 -3.11
C MET A 36 -15.31 -10.54 -4.53
N ALA A 37 -16.45 -10.86 -5.14
CA ALA A 37 -16.54 -11.32 -6.53
C ALA A 37 -16.53 -10.19 -7.57
N ALA A 38 -16.53 -8.92 -7.14
CA ALA A 38 -16.44 -7.77 -8.03
C ALA A 38 -15.08 -7.68 -8.75
N SER A 39 -14.03 -8.26 -8.14
CA SER A 39 -12.69 -8.31 -8.68
C SER A 39 -12.35 -9.76 -9.11
N PRO A 40 -11.54 -9.97 -10.16
CA PRO A 40 -11.10 -11.30 -10.55
C PRO A 40 -10.39 -12.04 -9.40
N THR A 41 -10.57 -13.37 -9.31
CA THR A 41 -9.93 -14.20 -8.26
C THR A 41 -8.41 -14.01 -8.21
N PHE A 42 -7.76 -13.84 -9.36
CA PHE A 42 -6.33 -13.57 -9.43
C PHE A 42 -5.95 -12.26 -8.73
N ILE A 43 -6.74 -11.19 -8.91
CA ILE A 43 -6.54 -9.90 -8.23
C ILE A 43 -6.73 -10.06 -6.73
N MET A 44 -7.76 -10.78 -6.29
CA MET A 44 -8.00 -11.02 -4.86
C MET A 44 -6.88 -11.83 -4.20
N ALA A 45 -6.36 -12.85 -4.89
CA ALA A 45 -5.22 -13.64 -4.42
C ALA A 45 -3.95 -12.78 -4.34
N GLY A 46 -3.66 -12.01 -5.40
CA GLY A 46 -2.52 -11.09 -5.44
C GLY A 46 -2.58 -10.01 -4.35
N GLY A 47 -3.75 -9.41 -4.15
CA GLY A 47 -4.01 -8.44 -3.08
C GLY A 47 -3.86 -9.04 -1.69
N THR A 48 -4.23 -10.32 -1.49
CA THR A 48 -4.01 -11.01 -0.22
C THR A 48 -2.52 -11.21 0.07
N VAL A 49 -1.74 -11.66 -0.92
CA VAL A 49 -0.28 -11.80 -0.80
C VAL A 49 0.38 -10.45 -0.51
N GLN A 50 -0.04 -9.40 -1.22
CA GLN A 50 0.43 -8.03 -0.96
C GLN A 50 0.06 -7.58 0.46
N GLY A 51 -1.16 -7.82 0.93
CA GLY A 51 -1.59 -7.49 2.28
C GLY A 51 -0.72 -8.13 3.36
N LEU A 52 -0.32 -9.40 3.18
CA LEU A 52 0.62 -10.06 4.09
C LEU A 52 1.98 -9.34 4.13
N ILE A 53 2.51 -8.94 2.98
CA ILE A 53 3.77 -8.18 2.89
C ILE A 53 3.64 -6.83 3.62
N VAL A 54 2.52 -6.13 3.42
CA VAL A 54 2.22 -4.86 4.09
C VAL A 54 2.17 -5.02 5.61
N VAL A 55 1.44 -6.01 6.12
CA VAL A 55 1.35 -6.31 7.56
C VAL A 55 2.72 -6.61 8.15
N VAL A 56 3.55 -7.40 7.46
CA VAL A 56 4.93 -7.69 7.90
C VAL A 56 5.77 -6.41 7.94
N ALA A 57 5.76 -5.62 6.86
CA ALA A 57 6.54 -4.39 6.78
C ALA A 57 6.16 -3.37 7.87
N ILE A 58 4.86 -3.18 8.10
CA ILE A 58 4.33 -2.33 9.16
C ILE A 58 4.75 -2.85 10.54
N THR A 59 4.59 -4.15 10.79
CA THR A 59 4.98 -4.76 12.06
C THR A 59 6.46 -4.52 12.37
N LEU A 60 7.34 -4.70 11.36
CA LEU A 60 8.77 -4.42 11.52
C LEU A 60 9.06 -2.95 11.80
N ALA A 61 8.37 -2.02 11.11
CA ALA A 61 8.51 -0.58 11.33
C ALA A 61 8.09 -0.18 12.75
N LEU A 62 6.95 -0.67 13.23
CA LEU A 62 6.45 -0.39 14.57
C LEU A 62 7.38 -0.96 15.66
N ARG A 63 7.95 -2.15 15.43
CA ARG A 63 8.93 -2.77 16.33
C ARG A 63 10.33 -2.16 16.26
N GLY A 64 10.59 -1.22 15.34
CA GLY A 64 11.93 -0.63 15.15
C GLY A 64 12.99 -1.60 14.64
N HIS A 65 12.57 -2.62 13.86
CA HIS A 65 13.47 -3.66 13.38
C HIS A 65 14.47 -3.10 12.34
N PRO A 66 15.75 -3.56 12.31
CA PRO A 66 16.77 -3.01 11.41
C PRO A 66 16.44 -3.16 9.91
N ARG A 67 15.65 -4.17 9.53
CA ARG A 67 15.18 -4.37 8.14
C ARG A 67 13.95 -3.53 7.77
N ALA A 68 13.32 -2.84 8.72
CA ALA A 68 12.09 -2.09 8.46
C ALA A 68 12.23 -1.02 7.36
N PRO A 69 13.31 -0.23 7.27
CA PRO A 69 13.45 0.76 6.21
C PRO A 69 13.47 0.14 4.80
N ALA A 70 14.12 -1.02 4.64
CA ALA A 70 14.19 -1.72 3.36
C ALA A 70 12.83 -2.33 2.96
N LEU A 71 12.14 -2.97 3.91
CA LEU A 71 10.80 -3.51 3.65
C LEU A 71 9.76 -2.42 3.41
N ALA A 72 9.87 -1.26 4.06
CA ALA A 72 8.98 -0.13 3.82
C ALA A 72 9.09 0.40 2.39
N ILE A 73 10.32 0.54 1.87
CA ILE A 73 10.57 0.90 0.47
C ILE A 73 9.95 -0.13 -0.47
N PHE A 74 10.24 -1.41 -0.25
CA PHE A 74 9.72 -2.49 -1.09
C PHE A 74 8.19 -2.54 -1.08
N ALA A 75 7.58 -2.65 0.10
CA ALA A 75 6.13 -2.77 0.25
C ALA A 75 5.39 -1.56 -0.32
N GLY A 76 5.87 -0.34 -0.02
CA GLY A 76 5.23 0.89 -0.48
C GLY A 76 5.31 1.08 -2.01
N VAL A 77 6.50 0.88 -2.61
CA VAL A 77 6.66 1.02 -4.07
C VAL A 77 5.95 -0.10 -4.82
N ALA A 78 6.10 -1.36 -4.37
CA ALA A 78 5.44 -2.49 -5.01
C ALA A 78 3.92 -2.33 -4.96
N SER A 79 3.36 -1.91 -3.81
CA SER A 79 1.93 -1.61 -3.70
C SER A 79 1.52 -0.50 -4.66
N ALA A 80 2.22 0.64 -4.68
CA ALA A 80 1.88 1.72 -5.59
C ALA A 80 1.81 1.26 -7.07
N LEU A 81 2.77 0.43 -7.51
CA LEU A 81 2.78 -0.11 -8.87
C LEU A 81 1.62 -1.07 -9.14
N VAL A 82 1.39 -2.06 -8.28
CA VAL A 82 0.34 -3.08 -8.53
C VAL A 82 -1.06 -2.49 -8.42
N PHE A 83 -1.31 -1.53 -7.52
CA PHE A 83 -2.61 -0.87 -7.39
C PHE A 83 -2.88 0.08 -8.56
N THR A 84 -1.85 0.78 -9.04
CA THR A 84 -1.96 1.59 -10.25
C THR A 84 -2.31 0.70 -11.45
N TYR A 85 -1.60 -0.41 -11.63
CA TYR A 85 -1.87 -1.36 -12.71
C TYR A 85 -3.28 -1.98 -12.61
N ALA A 86 -3.67 -2.43 -11.41
CA ALA A 86 -4.93 -3.12 -11.17
C ALA A 86 -6.14 -2.21 -11.41
N HIS A 87 -6.08 -0.94 -10.99
CA HIS A 87 -7.26 -0.07 -10.92
C HIS A 87 -7.21 1.16 -11.82
N LEU A 88 -6.03 1.78 -11.98
CA LEU A 88 -5.88 3.09 -12.63
C LEU A 88 -5.48 3.00 -14.10
N LEU A 89 -5.23 1.79 -14.63
CA LEU A 89 -5.01 1.61 -16.07
C LEU A 89 -6.30 1.13 -16.76
N PRO A 90 -6.47 1.42 -18.05
CA PRO A 90 -7.44 0.71 -18.88
C PRO A 90 -7.20 -0.80 -18.81
N SER A 91 -8.27 -1.57 -19.00
CA SER A 91 -8.25 -3.03 -18.99
C SER A 91 -7.59 -3.53 -20.26
N LEU A 92 -6.32 -3.93 -20.13
CA LEU A 92 -5.52 -4.60 -21.15
C LEU A 92 -5.74 -6.12 -21.08
N TRP A 93 -5.78 -6.67 -19.86
CA TRP A 93 -6.06 -8.08 -19.60
C TRP A 93 -7.12 -8.23 -18.49
N PRO A 94 -8.41 -8.39 -18.84
CA PRO A 94 -9.52 -8.33 -17.89
C PRO A 94 -9.43 -9.31 -16.71
N SER A 95 -8.77 -10.47 -16.86
CA SER A 95 -8.59 -11.43 -15.77
C SER A 95 -7.52 -11.03 -14.75
N TYR A 96 -6.69 -10.04 -15.08
CA TYR A 96 -5.54 -9.59 -14.29
C TYR A 96 -5.67 -8.12 -13.84
N GLN A 97 -6.84 -7.51 -14.03
CA GLN A 97 -7.10 -6.12 -13.64
C GLN A 97 -8.52 -6.00 -13.06
N ASP A 98 -8.70 -5.06 -12.14
CA ASP A 98 -9.99 -4.60 -11.64
C ASP A 98 -10.11 -3.10 -11.92
N SER A 99 -10.09 -2.77 -13.22
CA SER A 99 -9.98 -1.39 -13.71
C SER A 99 -11.18 -0.55 -13.29
N TYR A 100 -10.91 0.65 -12.76
CA TYR A 100 -11.94 1.65 -12.44
C TYR A 100 -12.26 2.54 -13.64
N ILE A 101 -11.41 2.52 -14.67
CA ILE A 101 -11.54 3.35 -15.87
C ILE A 101 -12.38 2.64 -16.94
N THR A 102 -12.17 1.34 -17.12
CA THR A 102 -12.79 0.56 -18.21
C THR A 102 -13.23 -0.83 -17.74
N GLY A 103 -14.04 -1.54 -18.53
CA GLY A 103 -14.56 -2.85 -18.16
C GLY A 103 -15.82 -2.76 -17.28
N PRO A 104 -16.14 -3.80 -16.49
CA PRO A 104 -17.45 -3.93 -15.84
C PRO A 104 -17.64 -2.99 -14.65
N ARG A 105 -16.55 -2.49 -14.04
CA ARG A 105 -16.55 -1.48 -12.96
C ARG A 105 -17.57 -1.79 -11.85
N ILE A 106 -17.65 -3.07 -11.49
CA ILE A 106 -18.71 -3.59 -10.62
C ILE A 106 -18.65 -2.85 -9.27
N ASN A 107 -19.72 -2.12 -8.97
CA ASN A 107 -19.92 -1.34 -7.75
C ASN A 107 -18.81 -0.32 -7.43
N VAL A 108 -18.01 0.11 -8.42
CA VAL A 108 -17.01 1.17 -8.24
C VAL A 108 -17.71 2.49 -7.98
N THR A 109 -17.32 3.19 -6.92
CA THR A 109 -17.89 4.50 -6.54
C THR A 109 -16.78 5.51 -6.24
N TRP A 110 -17.13 6.74 -5.90
CA TRP A 110 -16.15 7.74 -5.42
C TRP A 110 -15.33 7.22 -4.23
N PHE A 111 -15.94 6.38 -3.37
CA PHE A 111 -15.27 5.79 -2.22
C PHE A 111 -14.11 4.88 -2.66
N SER A 112 -14.33 4.04 -3.68
CA SER A 112 -13.31 3.18 -4.27
C SER A 112 -12.10 3.96 -4.80
N TRP A 113 -12.36 5.10 -5.44
CA TRP A 113 -11.31 6.00 -5.91
C TRP A 113 -10.49 6.57 -4.75
N VAL A 114 -11.17 7.08 -3.72
CA VAL A 114 -10.51 7.64 -2.53
C VAL A 114 -9.64 6.59 -1.83
N THR A 115 -10.16 5.37 -1.62
CA THR A 115 -9.41 4.31 -0.93
C THR A 115 -8.22 3.81 -1.75
N ALA A 116 -8.37 3.62 -3.06
CA ALA A 116 -7.26 3.21 -3.92
C ALA A 116 -6.14 4.27 -3.98
N LEU A 117 -6.52 5.55 -4.12
CA LEU A 117 -5.54 6.65 -4.09
C LEU A 117 -4.90 6.83 -2.71
N ALA A 118 -5.67 6.63 -1.64
CA ALA A 118 -5.13 6.65 -0.28
C ALA A 118 -4.10 5.53 -0.07
N GLU A 119 -4.37 4.33 -0.55
CA GLU A 119 -3.40 3.22 -0.47
C GLU A 119 -2.12 3.53 -1.25
N ILE A 120 -2.23 4.00 -2.50
CA ILE A 120 -1.07 4.39 -3.30
C ILE A 120 -0.27 5.50 -2.60
N GLY A 121 -0.95 6.58 -2.18
CA GLY A 121 -0.30 7.74 -1.56
C GLY A 121 0.37 7.40 -0.23
N THR A 122 -0.30 6.65 0.64
CA THR A 122 0.25 6.25 1.94
C THR A 122 1.34 5.19 1.81
N GLY A 123 1.24 4.29 0.82
CA GLY A 123 2.32 3.35 0.47
C GLY A 123 3.58 4.08 0.00
N LEU A 124 3.46 5.06 -0.90
CA LEU A 124 4.58 5.90 -1.34
C LEU A 124 5.17 6.72 -0.18
N LEU A 125 4.33 7.25 0.71
CA LEU A 125 4.79 7.94 1.92
C LEU A 125 5.61 7.02 2.83
N PHE A 126 5.15 5.77 3.01
CA PHE A 126 5.86 4.77 3.81
C PHE A 126 7.19 4.37 3.15
N ALA A 127 7.22 4.21 1.83
CA ALA A 127 8.46 3.98 1.09
C ALA A 127 9.45 5.14 1.23
N TYR A 128 8.97 6.38 1.11
CA TYR A 128 9.79 7.58 1.31
C TYR A 128 10.35 7.67 2.73
N ALA A 129 9.52 7.40 3.74
CA ALA A 129 9.98 7.35 5.13
C ALA A 129 11.04 6.25 5.35
N GLY A 130 10.86 5.08 4.72
CA GLY A 130 11.85 4.01 4.70
C GLY A 130 13.18 4.45 4.07
N PHE A 131 13.13 5.13 2.93
CA PHE A 131 14.32 5.70 2.30
C PHE A 131 15.04 6.69 3.22
N ARG A 132 14.31 7.63 3.82
CA ARG A 132 14.87 8.62 4.77
C ARG A 132 15.49 7.95 6.00
N ALA A 133 14.83 6.96 6.58
CA ALA A 133 15.36 6.21 7.71
C ALA A 133 16.65 5.46 7.33
N ARG A 134 16.69 4.82 6.15
CA ARG A 134 17.87 4.09 5.65
C ARG A 134 19.07 5.01 5.39
N THR A 135 18.84 6.23 4.88
CA THR A 135 19.92 7.20 4.67
C THR A 135 20.52 7.74 5.95
N VAL A 136 19.77 7.71 7.06
CA VAL A 136 20.22 8.18 8.38
C VAL A 136 20.97 7.10 9.16
N SER A 137 20.79 5.83 8.80
CA SER A 137 21.47 4.68 9.43
C SER A 137 22.75 4.25 8.71
N ARG A 138 23.16 4.95 7.65
CA ARG A 138 24.46 4.79 6.96
C ARG A 138 25.43 5.85 7.46
#